data_AF-A0A959Q8K0-F1
#
_entry.id   AF-A0A959Q8K0-F1
#
_cell.length_a   1.000
_cell.length_b   1.000
_cell.length_c   1.000
_cell.angle_alpha   90.00
_cell.angle_beta   90.00
_cell.angle_gamma   90.00
#
_symmetry.space_group_name_H-M   'P 1'
#
loop_
_entity.id
_entity.type
_entity.pdbx_description
1 polymer ?
#
loop_
_entity_poly.entity_id
_entity_poly.type
_entity_poly.pdbx_seq_one_letter_code
_entity_poly.pdbx_strand_id
1 'polypeptide(L)'
;DEDLRDNGQEFRGRHYYNVYQHSISEEAYEYWLKINQVTVQTGSIFDAPAAGVPGNAYNIDDPQEVVLGFFEVSNVDTVRTFILPGDIPPGTIPDFCPNINSWSQYLGYVQVFQMLPKEECCFCGTLPGDHIVKPDWF
;
A
#
# COMPACT_ATOMS: atom_id res chain seq x y z
N ASP A 1 -1.72 -23.35 -6.92
CA ASP A 1 -1.54 -21.91 -6.75
C ASP A 1 -2.42 -21.42 -5.60
N GLU A 2 -1.86 -21.46 -4.40
CA GLU A 2 -2.52 -21.20 -3.11
C GLU A 2 -2.42 -19.72 -2.71
N ASP A 3 -3.05 -18.81 -3.47
CA ASP A 3 -2.80 -17.37 -3.29
C ASP A 3 -4.02 -16.53 -2.85
N LEU A 4 -5.05 -17.13 -2.24
CA LEU A 4 -6.27 -16.39 -1.85
C LEU A 4 -6.84 -16.73 -0.46
N ARG A 5 -5.97 -16.87 0.54
CA ARG A 5 -6.36 -16.77 1.96
C ARG A 5 -5.29 -15.99 2.73
N ASP A 6 -5.16 -14.71 2.42
CA ASP A 6 -4.47 -13.77 3.31
C ASP A 6 -5.30 -13.67 4.60
N ASN A 7 -4.84 -14.37 5.63
CA ASN A 7 -5.53 -14.50 6.90
C ASN A 7 -5.19 -13.34 7.87
N GLY A 8 -4.63 -12.22 7.40
CA GLY A 8 -4.22 -11.09 8.26
C GLY A 8 -3.13 -11.46 9.28
N GLN A 9 -2.49 -12.63 9.09
CA GLN A 9 -1.44 -13.16 9.96
C GLN A 9 -0.09 -12.52 9.65
N GLU A 10 0.04 -11.85 8.50
CA GLU A 10 1.30 -11.31 7.99
C GLU A 10 1.94 -10.38 9.02
N PHE A 11 1.18 -9.45 9.60
CA PHE A 11 1.68 -8.44 10.54
C PHE A 11 1.85 -8.89 12.00
N ARG A 12 1.76 -10.20 12.31
CA ARG A 12 1.97 -10.73 13.67
C ARG A 12 3.43 -10.78 14.09
N GLY A 13 4.34 -10.78 13.12
CA GLY A 13 5.79 -10.76 13.35
C GLY A 13 6.37 -9.35 13.38
N ARG A 14 7.66 -9.27 13.72
CA ARG A 14 8.45 -8.05 13.47
C ARG A 14 8.70 -7.94 11.97
N HIS A 15 8.41 -6.77 11.40
CA HIS A 15 8.67 -6.49 9.99
C HIS A 15 9.82 -5.51 9.87
N TYR A 16 10.76 -5.79 8.98
CA TYR A 16 11.88 -4.91 8.68
C TYR A 16 11.63 -4.23 7.34
N TYR A 17 11.82 -2.91 7.30
CA TYR A 17 11.71 -2.09 6.11
C TYR A 17 13.06 -1.45 5.80
N ASN A 18 13.41 -1.48 4.52
CA ASN A 18 14.47 -0.65 3.97
C ASN A 18 13.79 0.45 3.17
N VAL A 19 13.89 1.69 3.64
CA VAL A 19 13.37 2.87 2.95
C VAL A 19 14.53 3.51 2.23
N TYR A 20 14.43 3.62 0.91
CA TYR A 20 15.39 4.34 0.08
C TYR A 20 14.80 5.72 -0.24
N GLN A 21 15.48 6.77 0.19
CA GLN A 21 15.05 8.15 -0.03
C GLN A 21 16.00 8.82 -1.02
N HIS A 22 15.44 9.29 -2.12
CA HIS A 22 16.18 10.01 -3.15
C HIS A 22 15.97 11.51 -2.98
N SER A 23 17.05 12.29 -3.05
CA SER A 23 16.97 13.75 -3.15
C SER A 23 16.59 14.16 -4.57
N ILE A 24 15.84 15.26 -4.72
CA ILE A 24 15.51 15.83 -6.03
C ILE A 24 15.94 17.30 -6.08
N SER A 25 16.53 17.72 -7.19
CA SER A 25 16.84 19.12 -7.49
C SER A 25 15.58 19.90 -7.92
N GLU A 26 15.57 21.22 -7.77
CA GLU A 26 14.44 22.07 -8.16
C GLU A 26 14.12 21.92 -9.66
N GLU A 27 15.13 21.91 -10.52
CA GLU A 27 14.98 21.80 -11.98
C GLU A 27 14.36 20.46 -12.40
N ALA A 28 14.77 19.38 -11.75
CA ALA A 28 14.19 18.07 -11.96
C ALA A 28 12.73 18.00 -11.51
N TYR A 29 12.41 18.58 -10.35
CA TYR A 29 11.04 18.66 -9.86
C TYR A 29 10.14 19.41 -10.86
N GLU A 30 10.59 20.56 -11.37
CA GLU A 30 9.86 21.30 -12.39
C GLU A 30 9.68 20.51 -13.70
N TYR A 31 10.71 19.77 -14.13
CA TYR A 31 10.63 18.91 -15.30
C TYR A 31 9.54 17.85 -15.13
N TRP A 32 9.54 17.12 -14.01
CA TRP A 32 8.55 16.09 -13.73
C TRP A 32 7.14 16.68 -13.55
N LEU A 33 7.02 17.90 -13.02
CA LEU A 33 5.75 18.62 -12.95
C LEU A 33 5.18 18.90 -14.34
N LYS A 34 6.01 19.36 -15.28
CA LYS A 34 5.62 19.58 -16.69
C LYS A 34 5.21 18.27 -17.37
N ILE A 35 5.97 17.19 -17.14
CA ILE A 35 5.59 15.85 -17.64
C ILE A 35 4.23 15.43 -17.11
N ASN A 36 3.98 15.58 -15.81
CA ASN A 36 2.69 15.23 -15.20
C ASN A 36 1.52 16.00 -15.85
N GLN A 37 1.68 17.30 -16.08
CA GLN A 37 0.67 18.13 -16.76
C GLN A 37 0.36 17.64 -18.18
N VAL A 38 1.36 17.13 -18.89
CA VAL A 38 1.18 16.59 -20.23
C VAL A 38 0.53 15.19 -20.19
N THR A 39 0.86 14.36 -19.21
CA THR A 39 0.30 13.00 -19.10
C THR A 39 -1.12 12.94 -18.56
N VAL A 40 -1.54 13.94 -17.78
CA VAL A 40 -2.89 14.00 -17.17
C VAL A 40 -3.93 14.56 -18.15
N GLN A 41 -3.53 14.91 -19.38
CA GLN A 41 -4.49 15.32 -20.41
C GLN A 41 -5.51 14.20 -20.65
N THR A 42 -6.77 14.52 -20.38
CA THR A 42 -7.92 13.62 -20.29
C THR A 42 -8.28 12.90 -21.59
N GLY A 43 -7.70 13.28 -22.72
CA GLY A 43 -7.88 12.57 -23.99
C GLY A 43 -9.22 12.88 -24.66
N SER A 44 -9.50 14.16 -24.90
CA SER A 44 -10.53 14.58 -25.86
C SER A 44 -9.98 14.54 -27.28
N ILE A 45 -10.83 14.25 -28.27
CA ILE A 45 -10.46 14.25 -29.71
C ILE A 45 -10.04 15.64 -30.22
N PHE A 46 -10.28 16.69 -29.42
CA PHE A 46 -9.91 18.07 -29.68
C PHE A 46 -8.74 18.56 -28.81
N ASP A 47 -8.15 17.70 -27.99
CA ASP A 47 -6.99 18.10 -27.20
C ASP A 47 -5.81 18.36 -28.14
N ALA A 48 -5.10 19.46 -27.90
CA ALA A 48 -3.87 19.74 -28.61
C ALA A 48 -2.88 18.61 -28.32
N PRO A 49 -2.11 18.12 -29.32
CA PRO A 49 -1.13 17.09 -29.09
C PRO A 49 -0.14 17.56 -28.02
N ALA A 50 0.12 16.69 -27.05
CA ALA A 50 1.15 16.86 -26.03
C ALA A 50 2.46 17.39 -26.66
N ALA A 51 2.81 18.63 -26.37
CA ALA A 51 4.09 19.19 -26.79
C ALA A 51 5.22 18.46 -26.04
N GLY A 52 6.33 18.21 -26.74
CA GLY A 52 7.52 17.62 -26.11
C GLY A 52 8.04 18.53 -24.99
N VAL A 53 8.23 17.98 -23.79
CA VAL A 53 8.82 18.71 -22.66
C VAL A 53 10.34 18.69 -22.82
N PRO A 54 11.00 19.84 -23.13
CA PRO A 54 12.44 19.88 -23.26
C PRO A 54 13.09 19.59 -21.91
N GLY A 55 14.15 18.78 -21.92
CA GLY A 55 14.96 18.52 -20.74
C GLY A 55 16.21 19.39 -20.68
N ASN A 56 17.28 18.84 -20.11
CA ASN A 56 18.57 19.51 -19.92
C ASN A 56 19.70 18.99 -20.82
N ALA A 57 19.42 18.05 -21.73
CA ALA A 57 20.38 17.52 -22.69
C ALA A 57 20.14 18.12 -24.09
N TYR A 58 21.22 18.35 -24.85
CA TYR A 58 21.17 18.87 -26.22
C TYR A 58 22.30 18.28 -27.08
N ASN A 59 22.07 18.22 -28.40
CA ASN A 59 23.10 17.80 -29.35
C ASN A 59 24.00 19.00 -29.72
N ILE A 60 25.32 18.80 -29.68
CA ILE A 60 26.33 19.80 -30.01
C ILE A 60 26.51 19.93 -31.54
N ASP A 61 26.34 18.83 -32.28
CA ASP A 61 26.53 18.76 -33.73
C ASP A 61 25.28 19.21 -34.50
N ASP A 62 24.09 19.03 -33.93
CA ASP A 62 22.81 19.47 -34.52
C ASP A 62 21.90 20.17 -33.48
N PRO A 63 21.93 21.51 -33.41
CA PRO A 63 21.05 22.28 -32.52
C PRO A 63 19.55 22.22 -32.88
N GLN A 64 19.18 21.69 -34.05
CA GLN A 64 17.77 21.51 -34.44
C GLN A 64 17.22 20.15 -34.00
N GLU A 65 18.08 19.24 -33.56
CA GLU A 65 17.65 17.94 -33.04
C GLU A 65 16.91 18.12 -31.70
N VAL A 66 15.70 17.57 -31.64
CA VAL A 66 14.90 17.56 -30.41
C VAL A 66 15.33 16.38 -29.54
N VAL A 67 16.09 16.68 -28.48
CA VAL A 67 16.46 15.70 -27.45
C VAL A 67 15.40 15.68 -26.35
N LEU A 68 14.94 14.47 -26.01
CA LEU A 68 13.93 14.26 -24.97
C LEU A 68 14.56 13.64 -23.72
N GLY A 69 13.93 13.88 -22.57
CA GLY A 69 14.35 13.35 -21.27
C GLY A 69 15.17 14.33 -20.45
N PHE A 70 15.26 14.07 -19.14
CA PHE A 70 16.00 14.89 -18.20
C PHE A 70 17.05 14.05 -17.49
N PHE A 71 18.29 14.53 -17.48
CA PHE A 71 19.39 13.91 -16.76
C PHE A 71 19.48 14.52 -15.36
N GLU A 72 19.28 13.71 -14.33
CA GLU A 72 19.41 14.12 -12.93
C GLU A 72 20.41 13.25 -12.17
N VAL A 73 21.00 13.81 -11.12
CA VAL A 73 21.82 13.10 -10.15
C VAL A 73 21.21 13.29 -8.78
N SER A 74 20.89 12.19 -8.10
CA SER A 74 20.30 12.20 -6.76
C SER A 74 21.24 11.57 -5.75
N ASN A 75 21.27 12.13 -4.53
CA ASN A 75 21.80 11.44 -3.37
C ASN A 75 20.74 10.43 -2.89
N VAL A 76 21.20 9.26 -2.46
CA VAL A 76 20.33 8.21 -1.92
C VAL A 76 20.69 8.00 -0.46
N ASP A 77 19.72 8.23 0.42
CA ASP A 77 19.81 7.85 1.82
C ASP A 77 18.99 6.59 2.07
N THR A 78 19.43 5.76 3.02
CA THR A 78 18.77 4.49 3.33
C THR A 78 18.48 4.40 4.82
N VAL A 79 17.19 4.32 5.16
CA VAL A 79 16.75 4.09 6.52
C VAL A 79 16.33 2.63 6.67
N ARG A 80 16.98 1.93 7.59
CA ARG A 80 16.56 0.60 8.02
C ARG A 80 15.76 0.72 9.30
N THR A 81 14.49 0.39 9.23
CA THR A 81 13.59 0.42 10.39
C THR A 81 12.84 -0.88 10.52
N PHE A 82 12.22 -1.09 11.67
CA PHE A 82 11.30 -2.20 11.87
C PHE A 82 10.06 -1.70 12.59
N ILE A 83 8.95 -2.38 12.36
CA ILE A 83 7.73 -2.21 13.16
C ILE A 83 7.45 -3.51 13.91
N LEU A 84 7.00 -3.37 15.14
CA LEU A 84 6.43 -4.43 15.94
C LEU A 84 4.91 -4.43 15.77
N PRO A 85 4.23 -5.57 16.05
CA PRO A 85 2.77 -5.62 16.02
C PRO A 85 2.10 -4.55 16.90
N GLY A 86 2.76 -4.16 18.01
CA GLY A 86 2.26 -3.13 18.92
C GLY A 86 2.41 -1.68 18.42
N ASP A 87 3.20 -1.44 17.37
CA ASP A 87 3.39 -0.10 16.77
C ASP A 87 2.27 0.24 15.78
N ILE A 88 1.46 -0.74 15.40
CA ILE A 88 0.35 -0.60 14.47
C ILE A 88 -0.89 -0.18 15.28
N PRO A 89 -1.56 0.94 14.91
CA PRO A 89 -2.75 1.37 15.64
C PRO A 89 -3.82 0.27 15.70
N PRO A 90 -4.55 0.15 16.82
CA PRO A 90 -5.67 -0.80 16.92
C PRO A 90 -6.71 -0.52 15.82
N GLY A 91 -7.14 -1.56 15.09
CA GLY A 91 -8.14 -1.45 14.02
C GLY A 91 -7.60 -1.11 12.63
N THR A 92 -6.29 -0.91 12.46
CA THR A 92 -5.66 -0.71 11.14
C THR A 92 -5.59 -2.01 10.35
N ILE A 93 -5.42 -3.13 11.06
CA ILE A 93 -5.50 -4.49 10.52
C ILE A 93 -6.86 -5.02 10.98
N PRO A 94 -7.66 -5.66 10.11
CA PRO A 94 -8.90 -6.30 10.55
C PRO A 94 -8.58 -7.25 11.70
N ASP A 95 -9.28 -7.07 12.82
CA ASP A 95 -9.04 -7.87 14.02
C ASP A 95 -9.16 -9.34 13.66
N PHE A 96 -8.03 -10.04 13.76
CA PHE A 96 -7.99 -11.47 13.52
C PHE A 96 -8.87 -12.18 14.55
N CYS A 97 -9.71 -13.10 14.10
CA CYS A 97 -10.45 -13.98 15.00
C CYS A 97 -9.51 -15.03 15.59
N PRO A 98 -9.10 -14.92 16.87
CA PRO A 98 -8.18 -15.88 17.48
C PRO A 98 -8.79 -17.29 17.42
N ASN A 99 -7.98 -18.29 17.07
CA ASN A 99 -8.37 -19.69 17.19
C ASN A 99 -8.51 -20.01 18.69
N ILE A 100 -9.77 -20.10 19.16
CA ILE A 100 -10.14 -20.32 20.56
C ILE A 100 -9.87 -21.76 21.05
N ASN A 101 -9.25 -22.62 20.24
CA ASN A 101 -9.22 -24.06 20.45
C ASN A 101 -8.01 -24.55 21.29
N SER A 102 -7.02 -23.70 21.63
CA SER A 102 -5.75 -24.20 22.20
C SER A 102 -5.44 -23.83 23.66
N TRP A 103 -6.21 -22.94 24.29
CA TRP A 103 -5.95 -22.49 25.68
C TRP A 103 -7.12 -22.69 26.66
N SER A 104 -8.28 -23.20 26.19
CA SER A 104 -9.48 -23.43 27.02
C SER A 104 -9.30 -24.52 28.11
N GLN A 105 -8.21 -25.30 28.07
CA GLN A 105 -8.01 -26.44 28.97
C GLN A 105 -7.01 -26.20 30.11
N TYR A 106 -6.37 -25.02 30.23
CA TYR A 106 -5.32 -24.80 31.26
C TYR A 106 -5.50 -23.61 32.20
N LEU A 107 -6.42 -22.67 31.94
CA LEU A 107 -6.61 -21.53 32.84
C LEU A 107 -8.09 -21.40 33.21
N GLY A 108 -8.42 -21.91 34.39
CA GLY A 108 -9.70 -21.64 35.03
C GLY A 108 -9.89 -20.13 35.18
N TYR A 109 -10.93 -19.61 34.53
CA TYR A 109 -11.77 -18.50 34.97
C TYR A 109 -11.13 -17.25 35.60
N VAL A 110 -9.90 -16.86 35.25
CA VAL A 110 -9.36 -15.56 35.69
C VAL A 110 -8.40 -15.00 34.65
N GLN A 111 -8.81 -13.90 34.02
CA GLN A 111 -8.02 -12.98 33.16
C GLN A 111 -7.93 -13.22 31.64
N VAL A 112 -9.05 -13.52 30.96
CA VAL A 112 -9.16 -13.32 29.48
C VAL A 112 -10.06 -12.12 29.13
N PHE A 113 -10.41 -11.28 30.10
CA PHE A 113 -11.39 -10.19 29.91
C PHE A 113 -10.89 -8.98 29.08
N GLN A 114 -9.64 -8.97 28.62
CA GLN A 114 -9.09 -7.90 27.78
C GLN A 114 -8.83 -8.30 26.32
N MET A 115 -9.08 -9.55 25.95
CA MET A 115 -9.07 -10.03 24.58
C MET A 115 -10.26 -10.97 24.37
N LEU A 116 -11.47 -10.46 24.61
CA LEU A 116 -12.65 -11.13 24.07
C LEU A 116 -12.57 -11.00 22.55
N PRO A 117 -12.64 -12.10 21.78
CA PRO A 117 -12.87 -12.00 20.34
C PRO A 117 -14.10 -11.12 20.13
N LYS A 118 -14.10 -10.24 19.12
CA LYS A 118 -15.35 -9.59 18.69
C LYS A 118 -16.44 -10.66 18.56
N GLU A 119 -17.69 -10.37 18.92
CA GLU A 119 -18.76 -11.37 18.88
C GLU A 119 -18.88 -12.03 17.49
N GLU A 120 -18.60 -11.24 16.45
CA GLU A 120 -18.47 -11.64 15.03
C GLU A 120 -17.45 -12.76 14.78
N CYS A 121 -16.46 -12.94 15.65
CA CYS A 121 -15.45 -13.99 15.55
C CYS A 121 -15.90 -15.34 16.11
N CYS A 122 -16.84 -15.35 17.05
CA CYS A 122 -17.41 -16.57 17.62
C CYS A 122 -18.74 -16.93 16.95
N PHE A 123 -19.44 -15.93 16.41
CA PHE A 123 -20.76 -16.05 15.84
C PHE A 123 -20.79 -15.39 14.46
N CYS A 124 -20.65 -16.19 13.40
CA CYS A 124 -20.80 -15.71 12.02
C CYS A 124 -22.20 -15.17 11.70
N GLY A 125 -23.16 -15.32 12.63
CA GLY A 125 -24.55 -14.85 12.58
C GLY A 125 -24.78 -13.43 13.11
N THR A 126 -23.70 -12.68 13.38
CA THR A 126 -23.76 -11.26 13.75
C THR A 126 -23.18 -10.35 12.66
N LEU A 127 -22.83 -10.90 11.50
CA LEU A 127 -22.27 -10.15 10.37
C LEU A 127 -23.40 -9.48 9.57
N PRO A 128 -23.22 -8.22 9.13
CA PRO A 128 -24.22 -7.55 8.30
C PRO A 128 -24.50 -8.35 7.01
N GLY A 129 -25.76 -8.79 6.83
CA GLY A 129 -26.20 -9.53 5.64
C GLY A 129 -26.10 -11.06 5.72
N ASP A 130 -25.70 -11.60 6.87
CA ASP A 130 -25.81 -13.03 7.10
C ASP A 130 -27.27 -13.51 7.18
N HIS A 131 -27.45 -14.81 6.94
CA HIS A 131 -28.73 -15.48 7.06
C HIS A 131 -28.46 -16.94 7.39
N ILE A 132 -29.04 -17.42 8.48
CA ILE A 132 -28.93 -18.83 8.93
C ILE A 132 -29.82 -19.74 8.05
N VAL A 133 -30.70 -19.15 7.26
CA VAL A 133 -31.62 -19.86 6.37
C VAL A 133 -30.94 -20.09 5.03
N LYS A 134 -30.70 -21.36 4.69
CA LYS A 134 -30.18 -21.75 3.36
C LYS A 134 -31.10 -21.23 2.25
N PRO A 135 -30.59 -20.53 1.22
CA PRO A 135 -31.42 -20.11 0.09
C PRO A 135 -31.85 -21.32 -0.76
N ASP A 136 -33.04 -21.21 -1.37
CA ASP A 136 -33.69 -22.31 -2.10
C ASP A 136 -32.94 -22.77 -3.36
N TRP A 137 -31.98 -22.00 -3.84
CA TRP A 137 -31.25 -22.20 -5.10
C TRP A 137 -29.84 -22.81 -4.91
N PHE A 138 -29.62 -23.49 -3.78
CA PHE A 138 -28.39 -24.22 -3.44
C PHE A 138 -28.70 -25.61 -2.89
#